data_AF-A0A538GE43-F1
#
_entry.id   AF-A0A538GE43-F1
#
_cell.length_a   1.000
_cell.length_b   1.000
_cell.length_c   1.000
_cell.angle_alpha   90.00
_cell.angle_beta   90.00
_cell.angle_gamma   90.00
#
_symmetry.space_group_name_H-M   'P 1'
#
loop_
_entity.id
_entity.type
_entity.pdbx_description
1 polymer ?
#
loop_
_entity_poly.entity_id
_entity_poly.type
_entity_poly.pdbx_seq_one_letter_code
_entity_poly.pdbx_strand_id
1 'polypeptide(L)'
;MRIVGSVIGARRGRLGLLAVLAIALTALLSVSASDAATTRAKGLDVSNWNGTISWTKVAHAGYRFAFGKATEGTSYNDKTYLTNRNGSEAAGLVFGAYHFAQPAGKSLAGVTASAIKQANHFLAVAGPQPGELPPVLDLEKSGNLSKQRLLAWTLAWLGQIDASTGVEPFLYTSPLFWKTKLGDSTAAAAAGTGLWIAHWTSKSKPLVPAQNWNGNGWKFWQWTNCVSVPGVKHCSDGDRLNGTKLASVTIDPFPSGLPLLSTPPTIVGPPEAGQLLAAVPGLWEGGKPLTFTYQWRRCDAAGTNCIAISSATAETYRPVSDDVGHSLKVLVTATSAAGTASTTTAPTAAVSPAGTSPAARPTNLKPPV
;
A
#
# COMPACT_ATOMS: atom_id res chain seq x y z
N MET A 1 -13.42 18.80 -74.97
CA MET A 1 -13.43 18.08 -76.26
C MET A 1 -12.12 17.30 -76.35
N ARG A 2 -12.14 16.02 -76.80
CA ARG A 2 -10.94 15.17 -76.88
C ARG A 2 -9.97 15.60 -78.00
N ILE A 3 -8.76 15.03 -77.95
CA ILE A 3 -7.76 14.70 -79.00
C ILE A 3 -6.39 15.28 -78.59
N VAL A 4 -5.48 14.51 -77.97
CA VAL A 4 -4.69 13.33 -78.45
C VAL A 4 -3.51 13.72 -79.35
N GLY A 5 -2.30 13.50 -78.81
CA GLY A 5 -1.15 12.87 -79.49
C GLY A 5 -0.35 13.72 -80.50
N SER A 6 0.84 13.30 -80.94
CA SER A 6 1.68 12.18 -80.48
C SER A 6 3.11 12.27 -81.08
N VAL A 7 4.13 12.20 -80.21
CA VAL A 7 5.41 11.45 -80.29
C VAL A 7 6.32 11.49 -81.56
N ILE A 8 7.64 11.39 -81.28
CA ILE A 8 8.75 10.71 -82.01
C ILE A 8 9.85 11.59 -82.64
N GLY A 9 11.07 11.44 -82.11
CA GLY A 9 12.30 11.25 -82.91
C GLY A 9 13.57 11.92 -82.36
N ALA A 10 14.79 11.37 -82.46
CA ALA A 10 15.25 9.99 -82.71
C ALA A 10 16.79 9.87 -82.48
N ARG A 11 17.33 8.63 -82.43
CA ARG A 11 18.77 8.21 -82.54
C ARG A 11 19.64 8.48 -81.28
N ARG A 12 20.31 7.51 -80.62
CA ARG A 12 21.14 6.31 -80.95
C ARG A 12 22.62 6.62 -81.29
N GLY A 13 23.54 6.20 -80.40
CA GLY A 13 25.01 6.10 -80.56
C GLY A 13 25.65 5.10 -79.57
N ARG A 14 26.78 4.47 -79.91
CA ARG A 14 27.38 3.24 -79.33
C ARG A 14 28.93 3.28 -79.42
N LEU A 15 29.77 2.58 -78.64
CA LEU A 15 29.66 1.78 -77.39
C LEU A 15 31.08 1.61 -76.76
N GLY A 16 31.21 1.31 -75.45
CA GLY A 16 32.40 0.68 -74.84
C GLY A 16 33.40 1.61 -74.12
N LEU A 17 34.22 1.15 -73.16
CA LEU A 17 34.27 -0.19 -72.53
C LEU A 17 35.05 -0.19 -71.17
N LEU A 18 34.48 -0.85 -70.14
CA LEU A 18 35.10 -1.51 -68.96
C LEU A 18 35.76 -0.75 -67.77
N ALA A 19 35.58 -1.40 -66.60
CA ALA A 19 36.23 -1.25 -65.27
C ALA A 19 35.83 -0.01 -64.41
N VAL A 20 35.55 -0.08 -63.09
CA VAL A 20 35.74 -1.14 -62.06
C VAL A 20 34.47 -1.35 -61.19
N LEU A 21 34.35 -2.56 -60.65
CA LEU A 21 33.36 -3.07 -59.70
C LEU A 21 33.19 -2.24 -58.40
N ALA A 22 31.94 -1.91 -58.04
CA ALA A 22 31.54 -1.58 -56.66
C ALA A 22 30.05 -1.90 -56.43
N ILE A 23 29.70 -3.18 -56.30
CA ILE A 23 28.39 -3.57 -55.77
C ILE A 23 28.42 -3.30 -54.26
N ALA A 24 27.89 -2.15 -53.85
CA ALA A 24 27.61 -1.87 -52.45
C ALA A 24 26.49 -2.79 -51.98
N LEU A 25 26.85 -4.01 -51.57
CA LEU A 25 25.95 -4.92 -50.89
C LEU A 25 25.68 -4.36 -49.48
N THR A 26 24.73 -3.43 -49.38
CA THR A 26 24.18 -2.99 -48.09
C THR A 26 23.46 -4.18 -47.46
N ALA A 27 24.23 -4.99 -46.73
CA ALA A 27 23.69 -5.96 -45.81
C ALA A 27 22.79 -5.19 -44.83
N LEU A 28 21.48 -5.39 -44.96
CA LEU A 28 20.52 -5.06 -43.92
C LEU A 28 20.86 -5.96 -42.73
N LEU A 29 21.78 -5.49 -41.90
CA LEU A 29 21.90 -5.91 -40.53
C LEU A 29 20.60 -5.50 -39.85
N SER A 30 19.61 -6.39 -39.90
CA SER A 30 18.55 -6.45 -38.93
C SER A 30 19.20 -6.73 -37.58
N VAL A 31 19.70 -5.65 -36.96
CA VAL A 31 19.89 -5.59 -35.52
C VAL A 31 18.51 -5.77 -34.92
N SER A 32 18.14 -7.03 -34.69
CA SER A 32 17.11 -7.36 -33.73
C SER A 32 17.43 -6.55 -32.49
N ALA A 33 16.54 -5.62 -32.13
CA ALA A 33 16.64 -4.94 -30.86
C ALA A 33 16.56 -6.02 -29.78
N SER A 34 17.72 -6.45 -29.28
CA SER A 34 17.80 -7.21 -28.06
C SER A 34 17.09 -6.38 -27.01
N ASP A 35 16.10 -6.97 -26.34
CA ASP A 35 15.39 -6.34 -25.23
C ASP A 35 16.44 -5.74 -24.30
N ALA A 36 16.60 -4.41 -24.36
CA ALA A 36 17.63 -3.72 -23.61
C ALA A 36 17.31 -3.98 -22.14
N ALA A 37 18.17 -4.76 -21.47
CA ALA A 37 17.86 -5.34 -20.17
C ALA A 37 17.44 -4.22 -19.22
N THR A 38 16.13 -4.14 -18.95
CA THR A 38 15.54 -2.98 -18.25
C THR A 38 16.32 -2.73 -16.98
N THR A 39 17.02 -1.59 -16.93
CA THR A 39 17.83 -1.23 -15.78
C THR A 39 16.87 -0.97 -14.64
N ARG A 40 17.07 -1.68 -13.54
CA ARG A 40 16.23 -1.63 -12.35
C ARG A 40 17.12 -1.22 -11.19
N ALA A 41 16.69 -0.24 -10.39
CA ALA A 41 17.40 0.08 -9.16
C ALA A 41 17.43 -1.18 -8.28
N LYS A 42 18.61 -1.52 -7.75
CA LYS A 42 18.79 -2.65 -6.81
C LYS A 42 18.38 -2.20 -5.41
N GLY A 43 17.63 -3.05 -4.73
CA GLY A 43 17.36 -2.94 -3.30
C GLY A 43 17.47 -4.28 -2.60
N LEU A 44 17.21 -4.25 -1.31
CA LEU A 44 17.10 -5.38 -0.42
C LEU A 44 16.10 -5.02 0.68
N ASP A 45 15.52 -6.01 1.33
CA ASP A 45 14.82 -5.82 2.59
C ASP A 45 15.54 -6.52 3.75
N VAL A 46 15.38 -5.94 4.95
CA VAL A 46 16.17 -6.28 6.15
C VAL A 46 15.33 -6.23 7.42
N SER A 47 15.77 -7.00 8.42
CA SER A 47 15.22 -7.09 9.77
C SER A 47 16.34 -7.42 10.78
N ASN A 48 15.97 -7.67 12.03
CA ASN A 48 16.89 -8.16 13.06
C ASN A 48 17.69 -9.42 12.66
N TRP A 49 17.16 -10.26 11.75
CA TRP A 49 17.82 -11.47 11.28
C TRP A 49 19.09 -11.23 10.46
N ASN A 50 19.22 -10.06 9.81
CA ASN A 50 20.39 -9.74 8.98
C ASN A 50 21.63 -9.39 9.83
N GLY A 51 21.46 -9.09 11.11
CA GLY A 51 22.52 -8.69 12.04
C GLY A 51 23.09 -7.31 11.72
N THR A 52 24.38 -7.11 11.99
CA THR A 52 25.07 -5.85 11.69
C THR A 52 25.37 -5.72 10.20
N ILE A 53 24.93 -4.61 9.58
CA ILE A 53 25.09 -4.34 8.15
C ILE A 53 26.11 -3.21 7.92
N SER A 54 27.04 -3.43 7.00
CA SER A 54 27.97 -2.39 6.51
C SER A 54 27.35 -1.66 5.32
N TRP A 55 26.51 -0.67 5.60
CA TRP A 55 25.73 0.06 4.59
C TRP A 55 26.57 0.75 3.51
N THR A 56 27.78 1.20 3.83
CA THR A 56 28.72 1.74 2.83
C THR A 56 29.15 0.69 1.79
N LYS A 57 29.35 -0.58 2.20
CA LYS A 57 29.61 -1.69 1.27
C LYS A 57 28.38 -2.02 0.42
N VAL A 58 27.18 -1.93 1.01
CA VAL A 58 25.90 -2.12 0.30
C VAL A 58 25.73 -1.04 -0.79
N ALA A 59 25.96 0.23 -0.47
CA ALA A 59 25.92 1.35 -1.42
C ALA A 59 26.94 1.21 -2.55
N HIS A 60 28.19 0.88 -2.21
CA HIS A 60 29.26 0.62 -3.18
C HIS A 60 28.95 -0.59 -4.09
N ALA A 61 28.22 -1.59 -3.60
CA ALA A 61 27.73 -2.73 -4.40
C ALA A 61 26.53 -2.40 -5.31
N GLY A 62 26.20 -1.12 -5.49
CA GLY A 62 25.20 -0.64 -6.44
C GLY A 62 23.75 -0.70 -5.94
N TYR A 63 23.53 -0.98 -4.65
CA TYR A 63 22.19 -0.88 -4.04
C TYR A 63 21.82 0.59 -3.83
N ARG A 64 20.54 0.92 -3.97
CA ARG A 64 20.02 2.31 -3.98
C ARG A 64 18.84 2.54 -3.06
N PHE A 65 18.17 1.47 -2.64
CA PHE A 65 17.14 1.54 -1.62
C PHE A 65 17.19 0.32 -0.69
N ALA A 66 16.58 0.44 0.48
CA ALA A 66 16.31 -0.70 1.36
C ALA A 66 14.96 -0.56 2.06
N PHE A 67 14.28 -1.67 2.28
CA PHE A 67 13.14 -1.74 3.20
C PHE A 67 13.58 -2.33 4.53
N GLY A 68 13.14 -1.78 5.66
CA GLY A 68 13.42 -2.30 6.99
C GLY A 68 12.14 -2.68 7.74
N LYS A 69 12.16 -3.84 8.39
CA LYS A 69 11.10 -4.22 9.34
C LYS A 69 11.06 -3.20 10.46
N ALA A 70 9.93 -2.51 10.63
CA ALA A 70 9.71 -1.61 11.76
C ALA A 70 9.03 -2.35 12.92
N THR A 71 7.94 -3.06 12.60
CA THR A 71 7.07 -3.69 13.60
C THR A 71 6.50 -5.02 13.14
N GLU A 72 6.03 -5.81 14.11
CA GLU A 72 5.17 -6.98 13.89
C GLU A 72 4.01 -6.98 14.89
N GLY A 73 2.79 -7.22 14.38
CA GLY A 73 1.60 -7.25 15.23
C GLY A 73 1.42 -5.95 16.02
N THR A 74 0.87 -6.04 17.24
CA THR A 74 0.50 -4.85 18.04
C THR A 74 1.53 -4.43 19.08
N SER A 75 2.73 -5.04 19.11
CA SER A 75 3.70 -4.80 20.19
C SER A 75 5.16 -5.19 19.94
N TYR A 76 5.50 -5.86 18.84
CA TYR A 76 6.91 -6.15 18.54
C TYR A 76 7.52 -5.02 17.70
N ASN A 77 8.60 -4.43 18.20
CA ASN A 77 9.43 -3.48 17.47
C ASN A 77 10.71 -4.18 17.05
N ASP A 78 11.13 -4.04 15.80
CA ASP A 78 12.41 -4.58 15.37
C ASP A 78 13.55 -3.74 15.97
N LYS A 79 14.39 -4.39 16.78
CA LYS A 79 15.50 -3.74 17.51
C LYS A 79 16.57 -3.14 16.58
N THR A 80 16.60 -3.53 15.31
CA THR A 80 17.55 -3.02 14.31
C THR A 80 16.98 -1.92 13.43
N TYR A 81 15.67 -1.65 13.47
CA TYR A 81 14.99 -0.72 12.57
C TYR A 81 15.69 0.65 12.46
N LEU A 82 15.90 1.34 13.57
CA LEU A 82 16.56 2.66 13.60
C LEU A 82 18.02 2.61 13.15
N THR A 83 18.74 1.54 13.47
CA THR A 83 20.14 1.35 13.02
C THR A 83 20.21 1.13 11.51
N ASN A 84 19.23 0.41 10.95
CA ASN A 84 19.13 0.14 9.52
C ASN A 84 18.69 1.38 8.74
N ARG A 85 17.69 2.13 9.24
CA ARG A 85 17.26 3.42 8.70
C ARG A 85 18.44 4.39 8.58
N ASN A 86 18.94 4.84 9.74
CA ASN A 86 20.01 5.84 9.83
C ASN A 86 21.27 5.40 9.08
N GLY A 87 21.63 4.11 9.16
CA GLY A 87 22.82 3.56 8.50
C GLY A 87 22.71 3.51 6.98
N SER A 88 21.53 3.19 6.45
CA SER A 88 21.28 3.14 5.00
C SER A 88 21.18 4.55 4.39
N GLU A 89 20.49 5.47 5.06
CA GLU A 89 20.36 6.88 4.68
C GLU A 89 21.71 7.60 4.69
N ALA A 90 22.51 7.41 5.75
CA ALA A 90 23.87 7.95 5.83
C ALA A 90 24.82 7.38 4.75
N ALA A 91 24.50 6.21 4.18
CA ALA A 91 25.20 5.64 3.03
C ALA A 91 24.60 6.05 1.66
N GLY A 92 23.58 6.92 1.65
CA GLY A 92 22.94 7.43 0.43
C GLY A 92 21.92 6.49 -0.21
N LEU A 93 21.36 5.53 0.54
CA LEU A 93 20.21 4.75 0.09
C LEU A 93 18.91 5.46 0.51
N VAL A 94 17.86 5.30 -0.31
CA VAL A 94 16.49 5.65 0.08
C VAL A 94 15.94 4.53 0.95
N PHE A 95 15.49 4.84 2.16
CA PHE A 95 14.95 3.84 3.08
C PHE A 95 13.42 3.78 3.05
N GLY A 96 12.84 2.65 3.46
CA GLY A 96 11.40 2.45 3.62
C GLY A 96 11.10 1.52 4.79
N ALA A 97 9.89 1.59 5.33
CA ALA A 97 9.50 0.82 6.51
C ALA A 97 8.37 -0.17 6.21
N TYR A 98 8.49 -1.40 6.71
CA TYR A 98 7.42 -2.41 6.60
C TYR A 98 6.89 -2.90 7.95
N HIS A 99 5.62 -3.29 7.94
CA HIS A 99 4.88 -3.89 9.04
C HIS A 99 4.57 -5.36 8.75
N PHE A 100 5.14 -6.29 9.50
CA PHE A 100 4.77 -7.70 9.38
C PHE A 100 3.40 -7.93 10.02
N ALA A 101 2.39 -8.22 9.19
CA ALA A 101 1.01 -8.36 9.64
C ALA A 101 0.79 -9.58 10.54
N GLN A 102 -0.05 -9.40 11.57
CA GLN A 102 -0.66 -10.49 12.33
C GLN A 102 -2.19 -10.32 12.33
N PRO A 103 -2.89 -10.61 11.21
CA PRO A 103 -4.33 -10.39 11.13
C PRO A 103 -5.11 -11.20 12.16
N ALA A 104 -6.08 -10.57 12.81
CA ALA A 104 -6.91 -11.22 13.83
C ALA A 104 -8.29 -10.56 13.92
N GLY A 105 -9.26 -11.24 14.53
CA GLY A 105 -10.59 -10.68 14.83
C GLY A 105 -11.75 -11.67 14.63
N LYS A 106 -12.73 -11.64 15.53
CA LYS A 106 -13.88 -12.58 15.53
C LYS A 106 -15.13 -12.05 14.81
N SER A 107 -15.22 -10.74 14.58
CA SER A 107 -16.30 -10.02 13.89
C SER A 107 -15.72 -9.02 12.89
N LEU A 108 -16.56 -8.36 12.07
CA LEU A 108 -16.08 -7.31 11.16
C LEU A 108 -15.42 -6.15 11.93
N ALA A 109 -16.08 -5.64 12.96
CA ALA A 109 -15.52 -4.65 13.89
C ALA A 109 -14.20 -5.11 14.53
N GLY A 110 -14.12 -6.40 14.92
CA GLY A 110 -12.93 -6.97 15.52
C GLY A 110 -11.73 -7.06 14.57
N VAL A 111 -11.95 -7.30 13.27
CA VAL A 111 -10.86 -7.26 12.29
C VAL A 111 -10.47 -5.82 11.94
N THR A 112 -11.42 -4.90 11.83
CA THR A 112 -11.15 -3.47 11.63
C THR A 112 -10.32 -2.90 12.78
N ALA A 113 -10.71 -3.13 14.04
CA ALA A 113 -9.96 -2.68 15.21
C ALA A 113 -8.57 -3.34 15.32
N SER A 114 -8.44 -4.62 14.94
CA SER A 114 -7.13 -5.30 14.90
C SER A 114 -6.19 -4.69 13.87
N ALA A 115 -6.72 -4.29 12.71
CA ALA A 115 -5.97 -3.66 11.63
C ALA A 115 -5.52 -2.26 12.00
N ILE A 116 -6.45 -1.41 12.46
CA ILE A 116 -6.16 -0.03 12.86
C ILE A 116 -5.16 0.00 14.02
N LYS A 117 -5.29 -0.88 15.02
CA LYS A 117 -4.30 -0.99 16.10
C LYS A 117 -2.89 -1.37 15.59
N GLN A 118 -2.79 -2.19 14.55
CA GLN A 118 -1.51 -2.55 13.93
C GLN A 118 -0.93 -1.43 13.08
N ALA A 119 -1.76 -0.68 12.35
CA ALA A 119 -1.33 0.51 11.62
C ALA A 119 -0.86 1.63 12.56
N ASN A 120 -1.61 1.91 13.64
CA ASN A 120 -1.22 2.88 14.67
C ASN A 120 0.09 2.49 15.38
N HIS A 121 0.28 1.19 15.65
CA HIS A 121 1.55 0.67 16.18
C HIS A 121 2.71 0.85 15.19
N PHE A 122 2.51 0.55 13.91
CA PHE A 122 3.50 0.81 12.87
C PHE A 122 3.84 2.29 12.77
N LEU A 123 2.85 3.18 12.69
CA LEU A 123 3.05 4.63 12.56
C LEU A 123 3.86 5.21 13.72
N ALA A 124 3.57 4.78 14.95
CA ALA A 124 4.27 5.23 16.15
C ALA A 124 5.76 4.80 16.23
N VAL A 125 6.16 3.74 15.51
CA VAL A 125 7.52 3.18 15.55
C VAL A 125 8.31 3.52 14.28
N ALA A 126 7.66 3.45 13.12
CA ALA A 126 8.26 3.77 11.84
C ALA A 126 8.44 5.28 11.66
N GLY A 127 7.43 6.09 12.02
CA GLY A 127 7.42 7.54 11.77
C GLY A 127 7.86 7.90 10.34
N PRO A 128 7.06 7.56 9.30
CA PRO A 128 7.43 7.82 7.90
C PRO A 128 7.67 9.31 7.63
N GLN A 129 8.62 9.62 6.75
CA GLN A 129 9.06 10.99 6.45
C GLN A 129 9.13 11.27 4.94
N PRO A 130 8.99 12.53 4.50
CA PRO A 130 9.24 12.91 3.11
C PRO A 130 10.64 12.51 2.64
N GLY A 131 10.72 11.98 1.42
CA GLY A 131 11.96 11.44 0.84
C GLY A 131 12.21 9.96 1.12
N GLU A 132 11.51 9.32 2.06
CA GLU A 132 11.52 7.85 2.23
C GLU A 132 10.60 7.14 1.23
N LEU A 133 10.67 5.81 1.15
CA LEU A 133 9.67 5.00 0.44
C LEU A 133 8.38 4.87 1.27
N PRO A 134 7.20 4.82 0.63
CA PRO A 134 5.91 4.64 1.28
C PRO A 134 5.84 3.46 2.28
N PRO A 135 5.01 3.57 3.33
CA PRO A 135 4.72 2.48 4.24
C PRO A 135 4.31 1.18 3.55
N VAL A 136 4.86 0.06 3.99
CA VAL A 136 4.52 -1.26 3.46
C VAL A 136 3.74 -2.08 4.48
N LEU A 137 2.61 -2.64 4.06
CA LEU A 137 1.96 -3.76 4.73
C LEU A 137 2.52 -5.08 4.19
N ASP A 138 3.30 -5.79 5.00
CA ASP A 138 3.75 -7.15 4.71
C ASP A 138 2.67 -8.15 5.15
N LEU A 139 1.98 -8.74 4.16
CA LEU A 139 0.81 -9.59 4.35
C LEU A 139 1.06 -11.03 3.86
N GLU A 140 1.72 -11.83 4.70
CA GLU A 140 1.98 -13.25 4.43
C GLU A 140 1.23 -14.22 5.36
N LYS A 141 0.53 -13.70 6.38
CA LYS A 141 -0.30 -14.51 7.30
C LYS A 141 -1.77 -14.17 7.15
N SER A 142 -2.63 -15.19 7.10
CA SER A 142 -4.08 -15.00 6.97
C SER A 142 -4.83 -14.87 8.30
N GLY A 143 -4.17 -15.08 9.45
CA GLY A 143 -4.83 -15.08 10.76
C GLY A 143 -5.91 -16.15 10.95
N ASN A 144 -5.95 -17.16 10.07
CA ASN A 144 -7.10 -18.06 9.86
C ASN A 144 -8.45 -17.35 9.61
N LEU A 145 -8.41 -16.09 9.17
CA LEU A 145 -9.59 -15.32 8.75
C LEU A 145 -10.13 -15.86 7.41
N SER A 146 -11.45 -15.70 7.20
CA SER A 146 -12.04 -15.89 5.87
C SER A 146 -11.54 -14.83 4.89
N LYS A 147 -11.59 -15.12 3.58
CA LYS A 147 -11.11 -14.20 2.52
C LYS A 147 -11.68 -12.78 2.66
N GLN A 148 -12.99 -12.68 2.94
CA GLN A 148 -13.69 -11.41 3.16
C GLN A 148 -13.20 -10.66 4.41
N ARG A 149 -12.97 -11.37 5.53
CA ARG A 149 -12.47 -10.78 6.77
C ARG A 149 -11.01 -10.35 6.66
N LEU A 150 -10.19 -11.12 5.96
CA LEU A 150 -8.80 -10.77 5.68
C LEU A 150 -8.71 -9.57 4.74
N LEU A 151 -9.57 -9.48 3.72
CA LEU A 151 -9.66 -8.30 2.85
C LEU A 151 -10.10 -7.06 3.63
N ALA A 152 -11.13 -7.18 4.47
CA ALA A 152 -11.57 -6.08 5.35
C ALA A 152 -10.48 -5.63 6.33
N TRP A 153 -9.74 -6.58 6.92
CA TRP A 153 -8.56 -6.28 7.75
C TRP A 153 -7.49 -5.53 6.95
N THR A 154 -7.16 -6.01 5.75
CA THR A 154 -6.13 -5.43 4.87
C THR A 154 -6.47 -3.97 4.52
N LEU A 155 -7.69 -3.73 4.04
CA LEU A 155 -8.13 -2.39 3.63
C LEU A 155 -8.27 -1.43 4.82
N ALA A 156 -8.65 -1.92 6.00
CA ALA A 156 -8.66 -1.10 7.23
C ALA A 156 -7.25 -0.70 7.70
N TRP A 157 -6.23 -1.54 7.49
CA TRP A 157 -4.83 -1.17 7.78
C TRP A 157 -4.34 -0.11 6.79
N LEU A 158 -4.56 -0.34 5.49
CA LEU A 158 -4.12 0.56 4.42
C LEU A 158 -4.78 1.95 4.55
N GLY A 159 -6.11 1.98 4.74
CA GLY A 159 -6.86 3.22 4.96
C GLY A 159 -6.46 3.96 6.25
N GLN A 160 -6.00 3.26 7.30
CA GLN A 160 -5.49 3.93 8.50
C GLN A 160 -4.15 4.63 8.25
N ILE A 161 -3.26 4.04 7.44
CA ILE A 161 -2.03 4.72 7.04
C ILE A 161 -2.37 6.00 6.29
N ASP A 162 -3.20 5.93 5.25
CA ASP A 162 -3.57 7.10 4.45
C ASP A 162 -4.30 8.18 5.28
N ALA A 163 -5.30 7.78 6.08
CA ALA A 163 -5.97 8.68 7.03
C ALA A 163 -4.95 9.43 7.92
N SER A 164 -3.89 8.76 8.36
CA SER A 164 -2.86 9.34 9.22
C SER A 164 -1.78 10.13 8.47
N THR A 165 -1.38 9.75 7.25
CA THR A 165 -0.19 10.32 6.58
C THR A 165 -0.48 11.04 5.26
N GLY A 166 -1.60 10.74 4.60
CA GLY A 166 -1.86 11.17 3.22
C GLY A 166 -0.97 10.47 2.20
N VAL A 167 -0.32 9.38 2.58
CA VAL A 167 0.58 8.59 1.74
C VAL A 167 -0.11 7.30 1.39
N GLU A 168 -0.25 7.05 0.09
CA GLU A 168 -0.69 5.78 -0.46
C GLU A 168 0.27 4.65 -0.03
N PRO A 169 -0.18 3.71 0.82
CA PRO A 169 0.66 2.61 1.26
C PRO A 169 0.89 1.59 0.15
N PHE A 170 1.92 0.78 0.34
CA PHE A 170 2.21 -0.37 -0.49
C PHE A 170 1.82 -1.67 0.23
N LEU A 171 1.46 -2.68 -0.54
CA LEU A 171 1.26 -4.04 -0.07
C LEU A 171 2.41 -4.93 -0.54
N TYR A 172 3.01 -5.67 0.39
CA TYR A 172 3.87 -6.81 0.14
C TYR A 172 3.10 -8.12 0.31
N THR A 173 3.21 -9.02 -0.67
CA THR A 173 2.55 -10.34 -0.71
C THR A 173 3.19 -11.21 -1.79
N SER A 174 3.00 -12.54 -1.73
CA SER A 174 3.23 -13.44 -2.87
C SER A 174 1.97 -13.61 -3.75
N PRO A 175 2.10 -13.98 -5.05
CA PRO A 175 0.95 -14.19 -5.93
C PRO A 175 0.02 -15.31 -5.46
N LEU A 176 0.60 -16.41 -4.93
CA LEU A 176 -0.18 -17.55 -4.45
C LEU A 176 -0.93 -17.20 -3.17
N PHE A 177 -0.32 -16.45 -2.25
CA PHE A 177 -0.99 -15.98 -1.05
C PHE A 177 -2.19 -15.10 -1.40
N TRP A 178 -2.01 -14.06 -2.23
CA TRP A 178 -3.11 -13.16 -2.62
C TRP A 178 -4.27 -13.92 -3.30
N LYS A 179 -3.95 -14.76 -4.29
CA LYS A 179 -4.96 -15.55 -5.01
C LYS A 179 -5.73 -16.51 -4.09
N THR A 180 -5.05 -17.21 -3.18
CA THR A 180 -5.68 -18.24 -2.34
C THR A 180 -6.36 -17.66 -1.09
N LYS A 181 -5.77 -16.65 -0.44
CA LYS A 181 -6.23 -16.09 0.85
C LYS A 181 -7.10 -14.85 0.71
N LEU A 182 -6.89 -14.02 -0.32
CA LEU A 182 -7.73 -12.83 -0.61
C LEU A 182 -8.70 -13.06 -1.78
N GLY A 183 -8.60 -14.22 -2.46
CA GLY A 183 -9.49 -14.56 -3.57
C GLY A 183 -9.19 -13.81 -4.86
N ASP A 184 -7.94 -13.38 -5.04
CA ASP A 184 -7.47 -12.59 -6.20
C ASP A 184 -8.18 -11.24 -6.36
N SER A 185 -8.67 -10.67 -5.26
CA SER A 185 -9.39 -9.40 -5.23
C SER A 185 -8.59 -8.24 -5.83
N THR A 186 -9.24 -7.40 -6.63
CA THR A 186 -8.71 -6.14 -7.15
C THR A 186 -8.90 -4.95 -6.20
N ALA A 187 -9.56 -5.12 -5.05
CA ALA A 187 -10.02 -3.98 -4.24
C ALA A 187 -8.90 -3.06 -3.74
N ALA A 188 -7.77 -3.61 -3.27
CA ALA A 188 -6.62 -2.80 -2.86
C ALA A 188 -6.01 -2.03 -4.05
N ALA A 189 -5.81 -2.70 -5.19
CA ALA A 189 -5.28 -2.10 -6.41
C ALA A 189 -6.22 -1.05 -7.03
N ALA A 190 -7.53 -1.20 -6.85
CA ALA A 190 -8.55 -0.25 -7.29
C ALA A 190 -8.65 0.97 -6.35
N ALA A 191 -8.26 0.81 -5.09
CA ALA A 191 -7.96 1.90 -4.15
C ALA A 191 -6.50 2.40 -4.27
N GLY A 192 -5.87 2.18 -5.44
CA GLY A 192 -4.56 2.71 -5.82
C GLY A 192 -3.33 2.00 -5.23
N THR A 193 -3.41 1.52 -3.98
CA THR A 193 -2.38 0.78 -3.20
C THR A 193 -1.26 0.17 -4.05
N GLY A 194 -0.02 0.63 -3.86
CA GLY A 194 1.15 0.12 -4.59
C GLY A 194 1.46 -1.36 -4.30
N LEU A 195 2.06 -2.06 -5.26
CA LEU A 195 2.44 -3.47 -5.09
C LEU A 195 3.95 -3.68 -5.02
N TRP A 196 4.39 -4.31 -3.95
CA TRP A 196 5.69 -4.99 -3.82
C TRP A 196 5.44 -6.50 -3.88
N ILE A 197 5.81 -7.16 -4.99
CA ILE A 197 5.48 -8.57 -5.19
C ILE A 197 6.64 -9.50 -4.82
N ALA A 198 6.37 -10.50 -3.98
CA ALA A 198 7.31 -11.59 -3.66
C ALA A 198 7.12 -12.74 -4.64
N HIS A 199 8.02 -12.88 -5.61
CA HIS A 199 7.90 -13.95 -6.62
C HIS A 199 9.28 -14.36 -7.14
N TRP A 200 9.90 -15.31 -6.45
CA TRP A 200 11.25 -15.79 -6.78
C TRP A 200 11.21 -16.64 -8.05
N THR A 201 11.70 -16.09 -9.16
CA THR A 201 11.64 -16.73 -10.48
C THR A 201 12.79 -16.30 -11.38
N SER A 202 13.19 -17.16 -12.30
CA SER A 202 14.17 -16.86 -13.36
C SER A 202 13.57 -16.11 -14.55
N LYS A 203 12.25 -15.87 -14.58
CA LYS A 203 11.59 -15.08 -15.64
C LYS A 203 11.95 -13.60 -15.55
N SER A 204 11.91 -12.89 -16.68
CA SER A 204 12.25 -11.45 -16.79
C SER A 204 11.32 -10.50 -16.02
N LYS A 205 10.14 -10.98 -15.62
CA LYS A 205 9.13 -10.27 -14.83
C LYS A 205 8.40 -11.23 -13.86
N PRO A 206 7.93 -10.74 -12.71
CA PRO A 206 7.12 -11.53 -11.78
C PRO A 206 5.75 -11.89 -12.36
N LEU A 207 5.09 -12.88 -11.76
CA LEU A 207 3.65 -13.04 -11.86
C LEU A 207 2.98 -11.98 -10.98
N VAL A 208 2.01 -11.25 -11.53
CA VAL A 208 1.26 -10.22 -10.79
C VAL A 208 -0.19 -10.71 -10.61
N PRO A 209 -0.71 -10.79 -9.37
CA PRO A 209 -2.08 -11.23 -9.10
C PRO A 209 -3.10 -10.11 -9.43
N ALA A 210 -4.38 -10.34 -9.11
CA ALA A 210 -5.45 -9.34 -9.18
C ALA A 210 -5.54 -8.61 -10.54
N GLN A 211 -5.58 -9.39 -11.64
CA GLN A 211 -5.65 -8.85 -13.01
C GLN A 211 -4.50 -7.87 -13.33
N ASN A 212 -3.25 -8.31 -13.10
CA ASN A 212 -2.06 -7.45 -13.19
C ASN A 212 -2.19 -6.21 -12.28
N TRP A 213 -2.64 -6.41 -11.05
CA TRP A 213 -2.90 -5.37 -10.05
C TRP A 213 -3.81 -4.25 -10.58
N ASN A 214 -5.00 -4.63 -11.06
CA ASN A 214 -5.95 -3.73 -11.71
C ASN A 214 -5.33 -2.93 -12.88
N GLY A 215 -4.43 -3.57 -13.64
CA GLY A 215 -3.64 -2.94 -14.70
C GLY A 215 -2.37 -2.20 -14.24
N ASN A 216 -2.27 -1.80 -12.97
CA ASN A 216 -1.17 -0.99 -12.44
C ASN A 216 0.18 -1.74 -12.35
N GLY A 217 0.16 -3.07 -12.42
CA GLY A 217 1.35 -3.92 -12.36
C GLY A 217 2.02 -3.93 -10.98
N TRP A 218 3.35 -4.03 -10.96
CA TRP A 218 4.15 -4.03 -9.74
C TRP A 218 5.11 -2.83 -9.74
N LYS A 219 5.44 -2.35 -8.54
CA LYS A 219 6.37 -1.24 -8.32
C LYS A 219 7.69 -1.75 -7.75
N PHE A 220 7.65 -2.66 -6.78
CA PHE A 220 8.82 -3.39 -6.29
C PHE A 220 8.66 -4.90 -6.52
N TRP A 221 9.76 -5.60 -6.72
CA TRP A 221 9.79 -7.06 -6.89
C TRP A 221 10.91 -7.67 -6.06
N GLN A 222 10.53 -8.41 -5.03
CA GLN A 222 11.42 -9.30 -4.31
C GLN A 222 11.62 -10.54 -5.21
N TRP A 223 12.77 -10.59 -5.87
CA TRP A 223 13.08 -11.56 -6.93
C TRP A 223 13.84 -12.78 -6.43
N THR A 224 14.33 -12.73 -5.20
CA THR A 224 14.97 -13.82 -4.47
C THR A 224 14.92 -13.53 -2.96
N ASN A 225 14.87 -14.58 -2.15
CA ASN A 225 15.09 -14.53 -0.69
C ASN A 225 16.53 -14.85 -0.27
N CYS A 226 17.44 -14.96 -1.24
CA CYS A 226 18.84 -15.28 -0.97
C CYS A 226 19.74 -14.77 -2.09
N VAL A 227 20.21 -13.53 -1.94
CA VAL A 227 21.33 -12.96 -2.69
C VAL A 227 22.48 -12.60 -1.76
N SER A 228 23.72 -12.83 -2.20
CA SER A 228 24.90 -12.35 -1.49
C SER A 228 25.04 -10.83 -1.67
N VAL A 229 25.00 -10.08 -0.57
CA VAL A 229 25.10 -8.63 -0.55
C VAL A 229 26.39 -8.21 0.17
N PRO A 230 27.35 -7.54 -0.51
CA PRO A 230 28.53 -7.02 0.17
C PRO A 230 28.16 -6.09 1.33
N GLY A 231 28.54 -6.49 2.54
CA GLY A 231 28.19 -5.77 3.78
C GLY A 231 27.10 -6.44 4.63
N VAL A 232 26.42 -7.48 4.12
CA VAL A 232 25.54 -8.36 4.89
C VAL A 232 26.25 -9.72 5.08
N LYS A 233 26.17 -10.31 6.28
CA LYS A 233 26.93 -11.52 6.63
C LYS A 233 26.40 -12.80 5.98
N HIS A 234 25.08 -12.91 5.90
CA HIS A 234 24.36 -14.02 5.29
C HIS A 234 23.68 -13.53 4.00
N CYS A 235 23.08 -14.43 3.20
CA CYS A 235 22.28 -13.95 2.08
C CYS A 235 21.07 -13.16 2.59
N SER A 236 20.68 -12.16 1.82
CA SER A 236 19.55 -11.27 2.10
C SER A 236 18.48 -11.46 1.04
N ASP A 237 17.28 -11.01 1.35
CA ASP A 237 16.23 -10.83 0.36
C ASP A 237 16.65 -9.73 -0.64
N GLY A 238 16.30 -9.92 -1.90
CA GLY A 238 16.81 -9.14 -3.02
C GLY A 238 15.69 -8.50 -3.82
N ASP A 239 15.75 -7.17 -3.95
CA ASP A 239 14.70 -6.37 -4.56
C ASP A 239 15.12 -5.62 -5.81
N ARG A 240 14.10 -5.28 -6.60
CA ARG A 240 14.21 -4.41 -7.76
C ARG A 240 13.04 -3.44 -7.79
N LEU A 241 13.32 -2.17 -8.04
CA LEU A 241 12.32 -1.20 -8.48
C LEU A 241 11.93 -1.51 -9.94
N ASN A 242 10.67 -1.28 -10.32
CA ASN A 242 10.21 -1.31 -11.70
C ASN A 242 10.63 -0.03 -12.46
N GLY A 243 11.94 0.19 -12.56
CA GLY A 243 12.57 1.41 -13.08
C GLY A 243 13.84 1.77 -12.30
N THR A 244 14.39 2.95 -12.59
CA THR A 244 15.66 3.43 -12.00
C THR A 244 15.53 4.64 -11.07
N LYS A 245 14.43 5.39 -11.14
CA LYS A 245 14.24 6.65 -10.42
C LYS A 245 13.47 6.41 -9.12
N LEU A 246 14.15 6.48 -7.98
CA LEU A 246 13.51 6.34 -6.67
C LEU A 246 12.63 7.55 -6.32
N ALA A 247 12.99 8.75 -6.78
CA ALA A 247 12.22 9.98 -6.53
C ALA A 247 10.78 9.99 -7.09
N SER A 248 10.40 9.03 -7.94
CA SER A 248 9.00 8.85 -8.39
C SER A 248 8.22 7.81 -7.58
N VAL A 249 8.79 7.32 -6.48
CA VAL A 249 8.19 6.36 -5.52
C VAL A 249 8.58 6.71 -4.08
N THR A 250 8.97 7.95 -3.81
CA THR A 250 9.21 8.49 -2.46
C THR A 250 8.02 9.28 -1.95
N ILE A 251 7.91 9.39 -0.63
CA ILE A 251 6.92 10.20 0.07
C ILE A 251 7.17 11.68 -0.25
N ASP A 252 6.15 12.37 -0.77
CA ASP A 252 6.16 13.82 -0.97
C ASP A 252 6.09 14.58 0.36
N PRO A 253 6.44 15.89 0.39
CA PRO A 253 6.26 16.72 1.58
C PRO A 253 4.83 16.67 2.13
N PHE A 254 4.69 16.35 3.42
CA PHE A 254 3.38 16.23 4.07
C PHE A 254 2.55 17.53 3.97
N PRO A 255 1.24 17.46 3.66
CA PRO A 255 0.34 18.60 3.72
C PRO A 255 0.35 19.28 5.09
N SER A 256 0.66 20.58 5.13
CA SER A 256 0.67 21.37 6.36
C SER A 256 -0.72 21.90 6.75
N GLY A 257 -0.82 22.62 7.87
CA GLY A 257 -2.05 23.29 8.30
C GLY A 257 -2.92 22.46 9.24
N LEU A 258 -4.19 22.88 9.39
CA LEU A 258 -5.18 22.15 10.19
C LEU A 258 -5.70 20.90 9.45
N PRO A 259 -6.21 19.88 10.17
CA PRO A 259 -6.88 18.75 9.54
C PRO A 259 -8.17 19.21 8.85
N LEU A 260 -8.38 18.79 7.60
CA LEU A 260 -9.55 19.10 6.78
C LEU A 260 -10.27 17.80 6.41
N LEU A 261 -11.54 17.65 6.78
CA LEU A 261 -12.28 16.40 6.50
C LEU A 261 -12.51 16.20 4.99
N SER A 262 -12.18 15.01 4.48
CA SER A 262 -12.38 14.58 3.09
C SER A 262 -13.52 13.56 2.99
N THR A 263 -13.39 12.44 3.71
CA THR A 263 -14.40 11.37 3.82
C THR A 263 -14.84 11.23 5.28
N PRO A 264 -16.15 11.29 5.61
CA PRO A 264 -16.63 11.18 6.98
C PRO A 264 -16.22 9.88 7.70
N PRO A 265 -16.01 9.91 9.03
CA PRO A 265 -15.78 8.70 9.81
C PRO A 265 -17.01 7.79 9.84
N THR A 266 -16.78 6.51 10.09
CA THR A 266 -17.84 5.49 10.12
C THR A 266 -17.74 4.59 11.35
N ILE A 267 -18.83 3.87 11.64
CA ILE A 267 -18.91 2.83 12.67
C ILE A 267 -19.05 1.48 11.97
N VAL A 268 -18.20 0.53 12.33
CA VAL A 268 -18.22 -0.85 11.83
C VAL A 268 -18.67 -1.78 12.95
N GLY A 269 -19.70 -2.59 12.67
CA GLY A 269 -20.26 -3.59 13.60
C GLY A 269 -21.77 -3.46 13.77
N PRO A 270 -22.46 -4.48 14.29
CA PRO A 270 -23.89 -4.41 14.59
C PRO A 270 -24.14 -3.58 15.87
N PRO A 271 -25.05 -2.60 15.85
CA PRO A 271 -25.49 -1.90 17.06
C PRO A 271 -26.39 -2.85 17.88
N GLU A 272 -25.78 -3.68 18.71
CA GLU A 272 -26.43 -4.65 19.59
C GLU A 272 -25.67 -4.68 20.92
N ALA A 273 -26.40 -4.76 22.04
CA ALA A 273 -25.79 -4.84 23.36
C ALA A 273 -24.81 -6.03 23.47
N GLY A 274 -23.59 -5.75 23.95
CA GLY A 274 -22.49 -6.70 24.09
C GLY A 274 -21.65 -6.92 22.81
N GLN A 275 -22.16 -6.60 21.62
CA GLN A 275 -21.38 -6.72 20.38
C GLN A 275 -20.29 -5.67 20.29
N LEU A 276 -19.24 -5.93 19.50
CA LEU A 276 -18.16 -4.98 19.30
C LEU A 276 -18.48 -4.04 18.14
N LEU A 277 -18.35 -2.74 18.39
CA LEU A 277 -18.28 -1.67 17.40
C LEU A 277 -16.84 -1.14 17.32
N ALA A 278 -16.41 -0.75 16.13
CA ALA A 278 -15.14 -0.08 15.87
C ALA A 278 -15.38 1.22 15.10
N ALA A 279 -14.74 2.30 15.52
CA ALA A 279 -14.67 3.54 14.78
C ALA A 279 -13.63 3.44 13.67
N VAL A 280 -13.90 4.06 12.52
CA VAL A 280 -12.94 4.31 11.45
C VAL A 280 -12.85 5.83 11.28
N PRO A 281 -11.66 6.45 11.34
CA PRO A 281 -11.53 7.91 11.45
C PRO A 281 -11.94 8.69 10.20
N GLY A 282 -12.19 8.02 9.08
CA GLY A 282 -12.42 8.67 7.79
C GLY A 282 -11.12 9.15 7.13
N LEU A 283 -11.24 9.83 5.99
CA LEU A 283 -10.09 10.45 5.31
C LEU A 283 -10.08 11.96 5.55
N TRP A 284 -8.87 12.49 5.64
CA TRP A 284 -8.61 13.88 5.97
C TRP A 284 -7.51 14.41 5.04
N GLU A 285 -7.75 15.55 4.42
CA GLU A 285 -6.73 16.36 3.75
C GLU A 285 -6.01 17.24 4.77
N GLY A 286 -4.82 17.73 4.44
CA GLY A 286 -4.10 18.71 5.26
C GLY A 286 -3.59 18.19 6.61
N GLY A 287 -2.75 18.99 7.25
CA GLY A 287 -2.28 18.77 8.63
C GLY A 287 -1.64 17.41 8.92
N LYS A 288 -0.94 16.80 7.95
CA LYS A 288 -0.30 15.49 8.11
C LYS A 288 1.08 15.61 8.79
N PRO A 289 1.54 14.58 9.53
CA PRO A 289 0.78 13.40 9.93
C PRO A 289 -0.23 13.71 11.03
N LEU A 290 -1.33 12.95 11.05
CA LEU A 290 -2.44 13.06 11.98
C LEU A 290 -2.41 11.96 13.03
N THR A 291 -2.92 12.30 14.23
CA THR A 291 -3.35 11.33 15.23
C THR A 291 -4.84 11.51 15.53
N PHE A 292 -5.51 10.44 15.95
CA PHE A 292 -6.97 10.43 16.16
C PHE A 292 -7.34 10.12 17.61
N THR A 293 -8.32 10.84 18.13
CA THR A 293 -9.00 10.52 19.39
C THR A 293 -10.51 10.42 19.18
N TYR A 294 -11.18 9.70 20.07
CA TYR A 294 -12.58 9.33 19.92
C TYR A 294 -13.39 9.70 21.16
N GLN A 295 -14.68 9.97 20.98
CA GLN A 295 -15.65 10.04 22.05
C GLN A 295 -16.98 9.45 21.54
N TRP A 296 -17.38 8.30 22.08
CA TRP A 296 -18.67 7.69 21.78
C TRP A 296 -19.80 8.48 22.44
N ARG A 297 -20.92 8.60 21.74
CA ARG A 297 -22.08 9.38 22.13
C ARG A 297 -23.35 8.55 21.97
N ARG A 298 -24.20 8.60 23.00
CA ARG A 298 -25.55 8.04 22.99
C ARG A 298 -26.50 9.13 22.53
N CYS A 299 -27.30 8.84 21.52
CA CYS A 299 -28.27 9.77 20.96
C CYS A 299 -29.71 9.31 21.25
N ASP A 300 -30.70 10.14 20.97
CA ASP A 300 -32.06 9.64 20.75
C ASP A 300 -32.11 8.58 19.62
N ALA A 301 -33.26 7.92 19.46
CA ALA A 301 -33.45 6.90 18.42
C ALA A 301 -33.29 7.46 16.98
N ALA A 302 -33.43 8.78 16.77
CA ALA A 302 -33.26 9.45 15.49
C ALA A 302 -31.80 9.87 15.21
N GLY A 303 -30.92 9.87 16.22
CA GLY A 303 -29.53 10.28 16.09
C GLY A 303 -29.29 11.78 16.21
N THR A 304 -30.25 12.55 16.73
CA THR A 304 -30.21 14.01 16.76
C THR A 304 -29.61 14.52 18.08
N ASN A 305 -30.26 14.23 19.21
CA ASN A 305 -29.85 14.74 20.51
C ASN A 305 -28.87 13.78 21.18
N CYS A 306 -27.57 14.11 21.16
CA CYS A 306 -26.50 13.20 21.56
C CYS A 306 -25.70 13.67 22.79
N ILE A 307 -25.60 12.84 23.83
CA ILE A 307 -24.74 13.04 25.00
C ILE A 307 -23.49 12.17 24.91
N ALA A 308 -22.39 12.60 25.54
CA ALA A 308 -21.18 11.79 25.63
C ALA A 308 -21.40 10.59 26.57
N ILE A 309 -20.97 9.40 26.15
CA ILE A 309 -20.91 8.23 27.05
C ILE A 309 -19.63 8.38 27.87
N SER A 310 -19.77 8.47 29.19
CA SER A 310 -18.63 8.65 30.10
C SER A 310 -17.57 7.57 29.88
N SER A 311 -16.29 7.98 29.92
CA SER A 311 -15.07 7.19 29.65
C SER A 311 -14.98 6.44 28.31
N ALA A 312 -15.99 6.48 27.45
CA ALA A 312 -15.99 5.80 26.15
C ALA A 312 -15.20 6.59 25.10
N THR A 313 -13.87 6.65 25.28
CA THR A 313 -12.92 7.37 24.41
C THR A 313 -12.03 6.45 23.57
N ALA A 314 -12.17 5.14 23.73
CA ALA A 314 -11.47 4.16 22.91
C ALA A 314 -12.02 4.11 21.47
N GLU A 315 -11.17 3.68 20.54
CA GLU A 315 -11.51 3.41 19.14
C GLU A 315 -12.58 2.32 18.95
N THR A 316 -12.83 1.53 20.00
CA THR A 316 -13.89 0.51 20.02
C THR A 316 -14.83 0.73 21.18
N TYR A 317 -16.08 0.32 21.00
CA TYR A 317 -17.08 0.32 22.05
C TYR A 317 -17.89 -0.97 22.02
N ARG A 318 -18.44 -1.34 23.18
CA ARG A 318 -19.43 -2.41 23.29
C ARG A 318 -20.69 -1.79 23.90
N PRO A 319 -21.79 -1.68 23.14
CA PRO A 319 -23.02 -1.14 23.67
C PRO A 319 -23.48 -1.93 24.90
N VAL A 320 -24.01 -1.24 25.89
CA VAL A 320 -24.54 -1.82 27.14
C VAL A 320 -26.07 -1.83 27.11
N SER A 321 -26.70 -2.35 28.17
CA SER A 321 -28.17 -2.30 28.36
C SER A 321 -28.74 -0.90 28.14
N ASP A 322 -28.05 0.10 28.66
CA ASP A 322 -28.51 1.50 28.69
C ASP A 322 -28.42 2.19 27.32
N ASP A 323 -27.79 1.56 26.33
CA ASP A 323 -27.81 2.03 24.94
C ASP A 323 -29.01 1.46 24.17
N VAL A 324 -29.71 0.43 24.67
CA VAL A 324 -30.80 -0.22 23.92
C VAL A 324 -31.91 0.79 23.60
N GLY A 325 -32.33 0.83 22.34
CA GLY A 325 -33.28 1.82 21.82
C GLY A 325 -32.66 3.17 21.43
N HIS A 326 -31.42 3.44 21.82
CA HIS A 326 -30.67 4.64 21.42
C HIS A 326 -29.82 4.37 20.17
N SER A 327 -29.62 5.38 19.33
CA SER A 327 -28.57 5.31 18.29
C SER A 327 -27.23 5.78 18.86
N LEU A 328 -26.12 5.33 18.25
CA LEU A 328 -24.77 5.70 18.64
C LEU A 328 -24.09 6.54 17.56
N LYS A 329 -23.27 7.49 17.99
CA LYS A 329 -22.32 8.25 17.14
C LYS A 329 -20.94 8.26 17.78
N VAL A 330 -19.91 8.48 16.97
CA VAL A 330 -18.56 8.80 17.46
C VAL A 330 -18.19 10.19 17.03
N LEU A 331 -17.76 11.03 17.97
CA LEU A 331 -16.98 12.23 17.67
C LEU A 331 -15.52 11.80 17.45
N VAL A 332 -15.01 12.00 16.25
CA VAL A 332 -13.61 11.78 15.89
C VAL A 332 -12.92 13.13 15.88
N THR A 333 -11.78 13.23 16.56
CA THR A 333 -10.92 14.42 16.55
C THR A 333 -9.57 14.06 15.94
N ALA A 334 -9.29 14.66 14.79
CA ALA A 334 -7.99 14.61 14.13
C ALA A 334 -7.07 15.70 14.72
N THR A 335 -5.80 15.37 14.95
CA THR A 335 -4.80 16.27 15.55
C THR A 335 -3.57 16.34 14.65
N SER A 336 -3.25 17.55 14.19
CA SER A 336 -2.04 17.92 13.45
C SER A 336 -1.09 18.73 14.33
N ALA A 337 0.12 19.01 13.84
CA ALA A 337 1.03 19.97 14.48
C ALA A 337 0.48 21.42 14.57
N ALA A 338 -0.52 21.78 13.74
CA ALA A 338 -1.13 23.12 13.75
C ALA A 338 -2.40 23.22 14.61
N GLY A 339 -2.91 22.10 15.14
CA GLY A 339 -4.15 22.04 15.93
C GLY A 339 -5.07 20.90 15.52
N THR A 340 -6.31 20.96 16.01
CA THR A 340 -7.31 19.89 15.93
C THR A 340 -8.53 20.27 15.11
N ALA A 341 -9.15 19.29 14.45
CA ALA A 341 -10.48 19.40 13.88
C ALA A 341 -11.31 18.15 14.23
N SER A 342 -12.61 18.32 14.44
CA SER A 342 -13.50 17.23 14.87
C SER A 342 -14.75 17.12 14.01
N THR A 343 -15.24 15.90 13.84
CA THR A 343 -16.49 15.60 13.14
C THR A 343 -17.18 14.39 13.76
N THR A 344 -18.48 14.20 13.50
CA THR A 344 -19.23 13.04 14.00
C THR A 344 -19.60 12.08 12.88
N THR A 345 -19.60 10.79 13.19
CA THR A 345 -20.16 9.75 12.31
C THR A 345 -21.66 9.99 12.04
N ALA A 346 -22.16 9.37 10.97
CA ALA A 346 -23.59 9.07 10.88
C ALA A 346 -24.05 8.26 12.13
N PRO A 347 -25.33 8.38 12.55
CA PRO A 347 -25.86 7.54 13.62
C PRO A 347 -25.93 6.07 13.17
N THR A 348 -25.73 5.15 14.11
CA THR A 348 -26.13 3.75 13.91
C THR A 348 -27.65 3.63 13.84
N ALA A 349 -28.16 2.46 13.41
CA ALA A 349 -29.49 2.05 13.83
C ALA A 349 -29.57 2.02 15.38
N ALA A 350 -30.78 2.15 15.93
CA ALA A 350 -30.99 2.01 17.37
C ALA A 350 -30.45 0.65 17.87
N VAL A 351 -29.74 0.66 19.01
CA VAL A 351 -29.09 -0.53 19.56
C VAL A 351 -30.15 -1.54 19.96
N SER A 352 -30.01 -2.77 19.49
CA SER A 352 -30.90 -3.87 19.83
C SER A 352 -30.47 -4.60 21.12
N PRO A 353 -31.40 -5.28 21.84
CA PRO A 353 -31.03 -6.13 22.97
C PRO A 353 -30.12 -7.28 22.55
N ALA A 354 -29.27 -7.75 23.46
CA ALA A 354 -28.34 -8.84 23.20
C ALA A 354 -29.04 -10.11 22.68
N GLY A 355 -28.50 -10.73 21.62
CA GLY A 355 -29.03 -11.96 21.03
C GLY A 355 -30.26 -11.78 20.13
N THR A 356 -30.73 -10.55 19.90
CA THR A 356 -31.91 -10.28 19.04
C THR A 356 -31.56 -10.04 17.57
N SER A 357 -30.30 -9.79 17.22
CA SER A 357 -29.91 -9.65 15.82
C SER A 357 -29.89 -11.04 15.15
N PRO A 358 -30.70 -11.29 14.10
CA PRO A 358 -30.48 -12.46 13.26
C PRO A 358 -29.07 -12.37 12.67
N ALA A 359 -28.34 -13.48 12.64
CA ALA A 359 -26.93 -13.52 12.23
C ALA A 359 -26.71 -12.74 10.93
N ALA A 360 -26.18 -11.51 11.06
CA ALA A 360 -26.25 -10.53 9.98
C ALA A 360 -25.45 -11.02 8.77
N ARG A 361 -26.17 -11.42 7.72
CA ARG A 361 -25.61 -11.62 6.38
C ARG A 361 -24.92 -10.30 6.00
N PRO A 362 -23.64 -10.31 5.61
CA PRO A 362 -22.87 -9.07 5.44
C PRO A 362 -23.46 -8.24 4.29
N THR A 363 -24.29 -7.27 4.64
CA THR A 363 -24.79 -6.22 3.75
C THR A 363 -23.82 -5.04 3.81
N ASN A 364 -23.58 -4.43 2.65
CA ASN A 364 -22.60 -3.36 2.42
C ASN A 364 -21.13 -3.76 2.63
N LEU A 365 -20.67 -4.72 1.81
CA LEU A 365 -19.26 -4.97 1.51
C LEU A 365 -18.63 -3.88 0.59
N LYS A 366 -19.01 -2.60 0.74
CA LYS A 366 -18.12 -1.53 0.29
C LYS A 366 -17.11 -1.35 1.41
N PRO A 367 -15.84 -1.75 1.26
CA PRO A 367 -14.82 -1.33 2.23
C PRO A 367 -14.81 0.19 2.31
N PRO A 368 -14.36 0.80 3.43
CA PRO A 368 -14.04 2.21 3.42
C PRO A 368 -13.08 2.46 2.24
N VAL A 369 -13.48 3.39 1.38
CA VAL A 369 -12.66 3.94 0.30
C VAL A 369 -12.12 5.25 0.81
#